data_AF-A0A960SJJ7-F1
#
_entry.id   AF-A0A960SJJ7-F1
#
_cell.length_a   1.000
_cell.length_b   1.000
_cell.length_c   1.000
_cell.angle_alpha   90.00
_cell.angle_beta   90.00
_cell.angle_gamma   90.00
#
_symmetry.space_group_name_H-M   'P 1'
#
loop_
_entity.id
_entity.type
_entity.pdbx_description
1 polymer ?
#
loop_
_entity_poly.entity_id
_entity_poly.type
_entity_poly.pdbx_seq_one_letter_code
_entity_poly.pdbx_strand_id
1 'polypeptide(L)'
;ILINQYLVNSRENSPGMKRLQATIGNLDKPDHRILASTIYVKEQVGKNVILVSKDGNMAMKALALGIQSEDYLNDKVMNAETDNLKECKIGVGAFDNLLETGESKITPRQATKLSENEYIYVHDGSRKSLACFNGPKEIRTLIIPDFHTALGIPKGNKVFCKNDEQLIFMDALLNPEVKIVTCKGKAGTGKTFLAIASALAQTLGMTYNGGFERVYISRPTVEIGKDPGALPGDKDAKMAPYMQNYFDNLEVLFSKRNTIPESLMGKAASQRKKKREMAKRQNHQIQAAANAEEKFESFLPVGKPYNFLLESGIVQIEALAYIRGRSISNTFFILDEVQNLTPGQTKAAVTRLANGSKMV
;
A
#
# COMPACT_ATOMS: atom_id res chain seq x y z
N ILE A 1 19.83 9.42 35.23
CA ILE A 1 18.56 9.88 35.86
C ILE A 1 18.79 11.31 36.33
N LEU A 2 18.02 12.29 35.86
CA LEU A 2 18.07 13.66 36.36
C LEU A 2 17.05 13.80 37.50
N ILE A 3 17.51 14.17 38.69
CA ILE A 3 16.64 14.50 39.82
C ILE A 3 16.38 16.00 39.77
N ASN A 4 15.12 16.39 39.57
CA ASN A 4 14.72 17.79 39.53
C ASN A 4 14.65 18.35 40.96
N GLN A 5 15.72 19.04 41.39
CA GLN A 5 15.81 19.58 42.74
C GLN A 5 14.76 20.66 43.03
N TYR A 6 14.23 21.35 42.01
CA TYR A 6 13.17 22.35 42.18
C TYR A 6 11.82 21.74 42.59
N LEU A 7 11.59 20.46 42.29
CA LEU A 7 10.38 19.74 42.69
C LEU A 7 10.57 18.91 43.96
N VAL A 8 11.81 18.66 44.37
CA VAL A 8 12.13 17.85 45.56
C VAL A 8 12.41 18.74 46.77
N ASN A 9 13.13 19.84 46.57
CA ASN A 9 13.54 20.76 47.63
C ASN A 9 12.87 22.12 47.43
N SER A 10 11.85 22.42 48.23
CA SER A 10 11.09 23.69 48.20
C SER A 10 11.90 24.95 48.54
N ARG A 11 13.19 24.80 48.89
CA ARG A 11 14.12 25.89 49.20
C ARG A 11 14.95 26.34 47.99
N GLU A 12 15.01 25.57 46.91
CA GLU A 12 15.75 25.97 45.72
C GLU A 12 14.94 26.96 44.89
N ASN A 13 15.48 28.17 44.71
CA ASN A 13 14.73 29.29 44.17
C ASN A 13 15.51 29.95 43.03
N SER A 14 15.40 29.36 41.83
CA SER A 14 16.04 29.90 40.62
C SER A 14 15.22 31.04 40.00
N PRO A 15 15.83 31.91 39.16
CA PRO A 15 15.10 32.94 38.43
C PRO A 15 13.94 32.38 37.59
N GLY A 16 14.13 31.21 36.95
CA GLY A 16 13.09 30.52 36.21
C GLY A 16 11.96 30.01 37.10
N MET A 17 12.28 29.44 38.27
CA MET A 17 11.26 28.97 39.21
C MET A 17 10.45 30.10 39.82
N LYS A 18 11.06 31.25 40.13
CA LYS A 18 10.35 32.44 40.59
C LYS A 18 9.36 32.94 39.53
N ARG A 19 9.77 32.92 38.25
CA ARG A 19 8.88 33.26 37.13
C ARG A 19 7.73 32.28 37.00
N LEU A 20 8.01 30.97 37.11
CA LEU A 20 6.97 29.94 37.07
C LEU A 20 5.93 30.11 38.19
N GLN A 21 6.40 30.34 39.42
CA GLN A 21 5.52 30.56 40.58
C GLN A 21 4.69 31.84 40.43
N ALA A 22 5.30 32.93 39.93
CA ALA A 22 4.61 34.20 39.71
C ALA A 22 3.54 34.10 38.61
N THR A 23 3.78 33.32 37.55
CA THR A 23 2.86 33.20 36.41
C THR A 23 1.76 32.16 36.64
N ILE A 24 2.05 31.04 37.31
CA ILE A 24 1.18 29.84 37.30
C ILE A 24 0.74 29.40 38.70
N GLY A 25 1.40 29.87 39.77
CA GLY A 25 0.95 29.79 41.17
C GLY A 25 0.98 28.40 41.84
N ASN A 26 0.46 27.35 41.20
CA ASN A 26 0.30 26.01 41.77
C ASN A 26 1.21 25.00 41.05
N LEU A 27 2.14 24.35 41.74
CA LEU A 27 3.09 23.39 41.14
C LEU A 27 2.64 21.91 41.21
N ASP A 28 1.48 21.60 41.79
CA ASP A 28 1.01 20.22 41.96
C ASP A 28 0.41 19.64 40.68
N LYS A 29 0.00 20.50 39.74
CA LYS A 29 -0.58 20.06 38.47
C LYS A 29 0.48 19.43 37.57
N PRO A 30 0.18 18.30 36.88
CA PRO A 30 1.12 17.63 35.98
C PRO A 30 1.79 18.56 34.96
N ASP A 31 1.03 19.41 34.26
CA ASP A 31 1.55 20.39 33.29
C ASP A 31 2.62 21.30 33.91
N HIS A 32 2.39 21.75 35.14
CA HIS A 32 3.25 22.74 35.79
C HIS A 32 4.54 22.07 36.28
N ARG A 33 4.47 20.79 36.66
CA ARG A 33 5.65 19.97 36.95
C ARG A 33 6.49 19.71 35.70
N ILE A 34 5.86 19.57 34.54
CA ILE A 34 6.56 19.46 33.26
C ILE A 34 7.29 20.77 32.96
N LEU A 35 6.62 21.93 33.07
CA LEU A 35 7.25 23.25 32.89
C LEU A 35 8.41 23.49 33.88
N ALA A 36 8.22 23.15 35.16
CA ALA A 36 9.28 23.21 36.17
C ALA A 36 10.50 22.36 35.80
N SER A 37 10.25 21.17 35.23
CA SER A 37 11.31 20.27 34.76
C SER A 37 12.01 20.82 33.53
N THR A 38 11.28 21.43 32.59
CA THR A 38 11.89 22.09 31.42
C THR A 38 12.77 23.26 31.83
N ILE A 39 12.32 24.08 32.79
CA ILE A 39 13.12 25.19 33.35
C ILE A 39 14.38 24.66 34.03
N TYR A 40 14.25 23.64 34.88
CA TYR A 40 15.39 23.01 35.53
C TYR A 40 16.43 22.53 34.50
N VAL A 41 16.01 21.79 33.47
CA VAL A 41 16.92 21.31 32.43
C VAL A 41 17.57 22.47 31.67
N LYS A 42 16.81 23.54 31.36
CA LYS A 42 17.33 24.73 30.68
C LYS A 42 18.42 25.44 31.49
N GLU A 43 18.20 25.60 32.80
CA GLU A 43 19.15 26.27 33.70
C GLU A 43 20.37 25.40 34.02
N GLN A 44 20.24 24.08 34.06
CA GLN A 44 21.35 23.17 34.36
C GLN A 44 22.24 22.86 33.14
N VAL A 45 21.66 22.74 31.94
CA VAL A 45 22.39 22.26 30.76
C VAL A 45 23.02 23.40 29.96
N GLY A 46 22.54 24.64 30.12
CA GLY A 46 23.07 25.82 29.42
C GLY A 46 22.96 25.77 27.89
N LYS A 47 22.14 24.85 27.36
CA LYS A 47 21.85 24.68 25.93
C LYS A 47 20.43 25.12 25.62
N ASN A 48 20.12 25.25 24.33
CA ASN A 48 18.75 25.45 23.88
C ASN A 48 17.89 24.24 24.25
N VAL A 49 16.86 24.48 25.06
CA VAL A 49 15.87 23.49 25.48
C VAL A 49 14.53 23.87 24.87
N ILE A 50 13.93 22.93 24.15
CA ILE A 50 12.65 23.06 23.48
C ILE A 50 11.65 22.12 24.15
N LEU A 51 10.48 22.63 24.49
CA LEU A 51 9.35 21.82 24.95
C LEU A 51 8.57 21.32 23.73
N VAL A 52 8.42 20.01 23.58
CA VAL A 52 7.60 19.43 22.51
C VAL A 52 6.24 19.03 23.05
N SER A 53 5.15 19.63 22.55
CA SER A 53 3.78 19.35 23.00
C SER A 53 2.75 19.63 21.90
N LYS A 54 1.70 18.81 21.82
CA LYS A 54 0.49 19.06 21.00
C LYS A 54 -0.57 19.90 21.70
N ASP A 55 -0.42 20.14 23.00
CA ASP A 55 -1.39 20.91 23.77
C ASP A 55 -1.10 22.41 23.61
N GLY A 56 -2.02 23.13 22.96
CA GLY A 56 -1.93 24.57 22.76
C GLY A 56 -1.86 25.37 24.07
N ASN A 57 -2.52 24.91 25.13
CA ASN A 57 -2.43 25.58 26.44
C ASN A 57 -1.05 25.43 27.05
N MET A 58 -0.43 24.26 26.87
CA MET A 58 0.94 24.02 27.32
C MET A 58 1.94 24.90 26.56
N ALA A 59 1.75 25.05 25.25
CA ALA A 59 2.56 25.95 24.42
C ALA A 59 2.42 27.42 24.85
N MET A 60 1.20 27.88 25.13
CA MET A 60 0.94 29.24 25.63
C MET A 60 1.59 29.50 27.00
N LYS A 61 1.50 28.54 27.93
CA LYS A 61 2.17 28.62 29.24
C LYS A 61 3.69 28.64 29.09
N ALA A 62 4.25 27.82 28.21
CA ALA A 62 5.68 27.79 27.91
C ALA A 62 6.16 29.12 27.34
N LEU A 63 5.41 29.70 26.39
CA LEU A 63 5.69 31.01 25.81
C LEU A 63 5.71 32.11 26.88
N ALA A 64 4.71 32.13 27.77
CA ALA A 64 4.64 33.09 28.88
C ALA A 64 5.85 33.01 29.84
N LEU A 65 6.51 31.85 29.89
CA LEU A 65 7.72 31.63 30.71
C LEU A 65 9.03 31.87 29.94
N GLY A 66 8.96 32.15 28.63
CA GLY A 66 10.12 32.28 27.76
C GLY A 66 10.78 30.94 27.42
N ILE A 67 9.98 29.87 27.39
CA ILE A 67 10.37 28.53 26.94
C ILE A 67 9.90 28.37 25.50
N GLN A 68 10.81 28.02 24.60
CA GLN A 68 10.44 27.68 23.23
C GLN A 68 9.64 26.38 23.25
N SER A 69 8.44 26.41 22.67
CA SER A 69 7.60 25.24 22.50
C SER A 69 7.42 24.95 21.02
N GLU A 70 7.56 23.69 20.64
CA GLU A 70 7.32 23.21 19.29
C GLU A 70 6.21 22.16 19.30
N ASP A 71 5.45 22.13 18.20
CA ASP A 71 4.45 21.09 17.98
C ASP A 71 5.17 19.76 17.68
N TYR A 72 4.56 18.65 18.08
CA TYR A 72 5.05 17.32 17.73
C TYR A 72 4.68 17.01 16.27
N LEU A 73 5.62 17.26 15.36
CA LEU A 73 5.42 17.20 13.90
C LEU A 73 5.50 15.80 13.27
N ASN A 74 5.56 14.71 14.04
CA ASN A 74 5.62 13.36 13.49
C ASN A 74 4.38 12.95 12.65
N ASP A 75 3.33 13.76 12.64
CA ASP A 75 2.14 13.57 11.79
C ASP A 75 2.21 14.30 10.44
N LYS A 76 3.26 15.11 10.18
CA LYS A 76 3.44 15.82 8.91
C LYS A 76 4.60 15.21 8.14
N VAL A 77 4.27 14.41 7.12
CA VAL A 77 5.24 13.97 6.12
C VAL A 77 5.59 15.19 5.27
N MET A 78 6.88 15.53 5.18
CA MET A 78 7.32 16.49 4.17
C MET A 78 6.94 15.95 2.80
N ASN A 79 6.15 16.69 2.03
CA ASN A 79 5.87 16.36 0.65
C ASN A 79 7.19 16.48 -0.13
N ALA A 80 7.92 15.39 -0.27
CA ALA A 80 9.01 15.33 -1.23
C ALA A 80 8.38 15.47 -2.62
N GLU A 81 8.85 16.43 -3.40
CA GLU A 81 8.54 16.55 -4.83
C GLU A 81 9.14 15.33 -5.54
N THR A 82 8.39 14.23 -5.57
CA THR A 82 8.79 12.95 -6.18
C THR A 82 8.43 12.91 -7.66
N ASP A 83 8.73 13.96 -8.42
CA ASP A 83 8.31 14.00 -9.82
C ASP A 83 9.31 13.35 -10.78
N ASN A 84 10.56 13.07 -10.37
CA ASN A 84 11.54 12.39 -11.23
C ASN A 84 12.44 11.40 -10.48
N LEU A 85 12.68 10.25 -11.11
CA LEU A 85 13.69 9.28 -10.68
C LEU A 85 15.09 9.89 -10.75
N LYS A 86 15.92 9.65 -9.73
CA LYS A 86 17.31 10.10 -9.75
C LYS A 86 18.10 9.34 -10.83
N GLU A 87 19.07 10.02 -11.42
CA GLU A 87 20.03 9.40 -12.33
C GLU A 87 21.37 9.15 -11.64
N CYS A 88 21.96 7.99 -11.92
CA CYS A 88 23.26 7.58 -11.38
C CYS A 88 24.16 7.07 -12.52
N LYS A 89 25.16 7.89 -12.88
CA LYS A 89 26.21 7.47 -13.82
C LYS A 89 27.07 6.38 -13.20
N ILE A 90 27.23 5.23 -13.85
CA ILE A 90 28.12 4.13 -13.44
C ILE A 90 29.20 3.87 -14.50
N GLY A 91 30.23 3.11 -14.16
CA GLY A 91 31.25 2.70 -15.14
C GLY A 91 30.72 1.64 -16.11
N VAL A 92 31.28 1.56 -17.32
CA VAL A 92 30.88 0.59 -18.35
C VAL A 92 30.88 -0.84 -17.81
N GLY A 93 31.98 -1.28 -17.16
CA GLY A 93 32.04 -2.62 -16.56
C GLY A 93 31.04 -2.85 -15.43
N ALA A 94 30.67 -1.81 -14.67
CA ALA A 94 29.61 -1.93 -13.66
C ALA A 94 28.23 -2.06 -14.31
N PHE A 95 28.01 -1.41 -15.46
CA PHE A 95 26.78 -1.51 -16.24
C PHE A 95 26.66 -2.89 -16.89
N ASP A 96 27.74 -3.41 -17.47
CA ASP A 96 27.76 -4.75 -18.06
C ASP A 96 27.51 -5.81 -16.99
N ASN A 97 28.19 -5.73 -15.83
CA ASN A 97 27.92 -6.60 -14.69
C ASN A 97 26.44 -6.56 -14.26
N LEU A 98 25.82 -5.39 -14.23
CA LEU A 98 24.40 -5.25 -13.86
C LEU A 98 23.49 -6.01 -14.85
N LEU A 99 23.75 -5.91 -16.15
CA LEU A 99 22.95 -6.57 -17.16
C LEU A 99 23.18 -8.08 -17.22
N GLU A 100 24.41 -8.53 -16.98
CA GLU A 100 24.78 -9.94 -17.06
C GLU A 100 24.43 -10.71 -15.79
N THR A 101 24.63 -10.11 -14.62
CA THR A 101 24.47 -10.79 -13.32
C THR A 101 23.20 -10.37 -12.58
N GLY A 102 22.52 -9.32 -13.03
CA GLY A 102 21.39 -8.72 -12.34
C GLY A 102 21.78 -7.76 -11.21
N GLU A 103 23.05 -7.71 -10.82
CA GLU A 103 23.51 -6.88 -9.70
C GLU A 103 24.86 -6.21 -10.01
N SER A 104 25.13 -5.07 -9.37
CA SER A 104 26.41 -4.41 -9.54
C SER A 104 26.74 -3.50 -8.36
N LYS A 105 28.04 -3.31 -8.13
CA LYS A 105 28.54 -2.41 -7.09
C LYS A 105 28.66 -0.99 -7.61
N ILE A 106 28.25 -0.03 -6.79
CA ILE A 106 28.42 1.40 -7.03
C ILE A 106 29.42 2.00 -6.03
N THR A 107 29.92 3.19 -6.33
CA THR A 107 30.86 3.88 -5.46
C THR A 107 30.20 4.38 -4.18
N PRO A 108 30.94 4.50 -3.06
CA PRO A 108 30.41 5.05 -1.81
C PRO A 108 29.74 6.42 -1.99
N ARG A 109 30.31 7.28 -2.83
CA ARG A 109 29.78 8.62 -3.10
C ARG A 109 28.43 8.61 -3.80
N GLN A 110 28.18 7.63 -4.66
CA GLN A 110 26.86 7.43 -5.29
C GLN A 110 25.88 6.88 -4.25
N ALA A 111 26.28 5.86 -3.48
CA ALA A 111 25.45 5.24 -2.46
C ALA A 111 24.99 6.21 -1.36
N THR A 112 25.82 7.19 -0.95
CA THR A 112 25.45 8.18 0.08
C THR A 112 24.25 9.08 -0.28
N LYS A 113 23.81 9.09 -1.54
CA LYS A 113 22.67 9.90 -2.01
C LYS A 113 21.38 9.09 -2.21
N LEU A 114 21.44 7.79 -1.92
CA LEU A 114 20.38 6.84 -2.22
C LEU A 114 19.87 6.21 -0.93
N SER A 115 18.58 5.98 -0.89
CA SER A 115 17.89 5.25 0.17
C SER A 115 17.71 3.79 -0.26
N GLU A 116 17.68 2.88 0.70
CA GLU A 116 17.37 1.47 0.42
C GLU A 116 16.00 1.34 -0.26
N ASN A 117 15.89 0.44 -1.24
CA ASN A 117 14.74 0.29 -2.13
C ASN A 117 14.42 1.52 -3.00
N GLU A 118 15.35 2.47 -3.14
CA GLU A 118 15.18 3.60 -4.06
C GLU A 118 15.40 3.18 -5.51
N TYR A 119 14.40 3.45 -6.35
CA TYR A 119 14.48 3.24 -7.80
C TYR A 119 15.19 4.40 -8.47
N ILE A 120 16.08 4.08 -9.40
CA ILE A 120 16.91 5.04 -10.11
C ILE A 120 17.10 4.65 -11.57
N TYR A 121 17.44 5.63 -12.40
CA TYR A 121 18.04 5.36 -13.69
C TYR A 121 19.55 5.25 -13.55
N VAL A 122 20.12 4.16 -14.07
CA VAL A 122 21.57 3.99 -14.18
C VAL A 122 22.00 4.12 -15.63
N HIS A 123 23.17 4.71 -15.87
CA HIS A 123 23.69 4.91 -17.22
C HIS A 123 25.21 4.91 -17.25
N ASP A 124 25.81 4.44 -18.34
CA ASP A 124 27.27 4.48 -18.58
C ASP A 124 27.71 5.70 -19.42
N GLY A 125 26.74 6.51 -19.88
CA GLY A 125 26.92 7.63 -20.80
C GLY A 125 26.42 7.37 -22.21
N SER A 126 26.21 6.10 -22.58
CA SER A 126 25.63 5.67 -23.87
C SER A 126 24.31 4.93 -23.67
N ARG A 127 24.28 4.00 -22.70
CA ARG A 127 23.14 3.15 -22.37
C ARG A 127 22.49 3.61 -21.06
N LYS A 128 21.17 3.40 -20.94
CA LYS A 128 20.36 3.73 -19.76
C LYS A 128 19.47 2.55 -19.40
N SER A 129 19.30 2.26 -18.12
CA SER A 129 18.40 1.23 -17.61
C SER A 129 17.82 1.62 -16.24
N LEU A 130 16.71 1.00 -15.85
CA LEU A 130 16.18 1.08 -14.49
C LEU A 130 16.92 0.13 -13.56
N ALA A 131 17.15 0.58 -12.33
CA ALA A 131 17.71 -0.23 -11.27
C ALA A 131 17.09 0.14 -9.92
N CYS A 132 17.21 -0.76 -8.94
CA CYS A 132 16.85 -0.52 -7.55
C CYS A 132 18.11 -0.55 -6.69
N PHE A 133 18.28 0.43 -5.80
CA PHE A 133 19.34 0.39 -4.80
C PHE A 133 18.99 -0.59 -3.69
N ASN A 134 19.88 -1.55 -3.41
CA ASN A 134 19.64 -2.67 -2.49
C ASN A 134 20.54 -2.62 -1.23
N GLY A 135 21.09 -1.44 -0.89
CA GLY A 135 22.01 -1.31 0.23
C GLY A 135 23.38 -1.96 -0.01
N PRO A 136 24.28 -1.92 0.98
CA PRO A 136 25.21 -0.83 1.23
C PRO A 136 26.27 -0.64 0.12
N LYS A 137 25.83 -0.31 -1.12
CA LYS A 137 26.58 -0.02 -2.38
C LYS A 137 26.26 -0.98 -3.52
N GLU A 138 25.17 -1.71 -3.45
CA GLU A 138 24.72 -2.60 -4.52
C GLU A 138 23.44 -2.05 -5.14
N ILE A 139 23.38 -2.15 -6.47
CA ILE A 139 22.19 -1.94 -7.27
C ILE A 139 21.82 -3.27 -7.89
N ARG A 140 20.53 -3.47 -8.10
CA ARG A 140 19.99 -4.62 -8.81
C ARG A 140 19.11 -4.20 -9.98
N THR A 141 18.99 -5.06 -10.97
CA THR A 141 17.94 -4.97 -11.99
C THR A 141 16.58 -5.20 -11.34
N LEU A 142 15.53 -4.88 -12.09
CA LEU A 142 14.17 -5.19 -11.66
C LEU A 142 13.96 -6.72 -11.71
N ILE A 143 13.24 -7.27 -10.74
CA ILE A 143 12.89 -8.70 -10.55
C ILE A 143 11.91 -9.19 -11.62
N ILE A 144 11.60 -8.36 -12.61
CA ILE A 144 10.69 -8.70 -13.69
C ILE A 144 11.36 -9.79 -14.55
N PRO A 145 10.70 -10.94 -14.79
CA PRO A 145 11.27 -12.03 -15.56
C PRO A 145 11.76 -11.57 -16.94
N ASP A 146 12.94 -12.07 -17.34
CA ASP A 146 13.69 -11.72 -18.54
C ASP A 146 12.84 -11.31 -19.75
N PHE A 147 13.12 -10.10 -20.26
CA PHE A 147 12.84 -9.56 -21.61
C PHE A 147 11.46 -9.74 -22.24
N HIS A 148 10.47 -10.21 -21.49
CA HIS A 148 9.06 -10.10 -21.84
C HIS A 148 8.38 -9.42 -20.67
N THR A 149 8.15 -8.11 -20.83
CA THR A 149 7.48 -7.14 -19.93
C THR A 149 6.07 -7.53 -19.46
N ALA A 150 5.72 -8.81 -19.57
CA ALA A 150 4.45 -9.41 -19.29
C ALA A 150 4.55 -10.34 -18.07
N LEU A 151 3.84 -9.97 -17.01
CA LEU A 151 3.54 -10.88 -15.93
C LEU A 151 2.55 -11.95 -16.41
N GLY A 152 2.95 -13.22 -16.37
CA GLY A 152 2.08 -14.35 -16.70
C GLY A 152 1.19 -14.74 -15.53
N ILE A 153 -0.13 -14.76 -15.73
CA ILE A 153 -1.08 -15.31 -14.75
C ILE A 153 -1.50 -16.71 -15.23
N PRO A 154 -1.32 -17.76 -14.42
CA PRO A 154 -1.79 -19.10 -14.78
C PRO A 154 -3.28 -19.12 -15.07
N LYS A 155 -3.65 -19.74 -16.20
CA LYS A 155 -5.02 -19.76 -16.75
C LYS A 155 -5.61 -18.36 -17.07
N GLY A 156 -4.82 -17.30 -16.92
CA GLY A 156 -5.17 -15.92 -17.22
C GLY A 156 -4.34 -15.33 -18.35
N ASN A 157 -4.50 -14.03 -18.55
CA ASN A 157 -3.83 -13.24 -19.57
C ASN A 157 -2.46 -12.76 -19.06
N LYS A 158 -1.55 -12.55 -20.00
CA LYS A 158 -0.29 -11.84 -19.76
C LYS A 158 -0.56 -10.35 -19.52
N VAL A 159 -0.01 -9.80 -18.44
CA VAL A 159 -0.19 -8.40 -18.03
C VAL A 159 1.08 -7.61 -18.32
N PHE A 160 0.98 -6.63 -19.21
CA PHE A 160 2.11 -5.80 -19.61
C PHE A 160 2.10 -4.45 -18.88
N CYS A 161 3.25 -4.04 -18.35
CA CYS A 161 3.45 -2.66 -17.91
C CYS A 161 3.61 -1.73 -19.12
N LYS A 162 2.98 -0.56 -19.07
CA LYS A 162 2.94 0.42 -20.16
C LYS A 162 3.96 1.55 -20.00
N ASN A 163 4.50 1.72 -18.80
CA ASN A 163 5.47 2.75 -18.47
C ASN A 163 6.39 2.28 -17.31
N ASP A 164 7.42 3.08 -17.05
CA ASP A 164 8.45 2.81 -16.05
C ASP A 164 7.88 2.79 -14.63
N GLU A 165 6.89 3.63 -14.31
CA GLU A 165 6.25 3.65 -12.99
C GLU A 165 5.49 2.36 -12.70
N GLN A 166 4.83 1.78 -13.72
CA GLN A 166 4.19 0.48 -13.61
C GLN A 166 5.21 -0.66 -13.47
N LEU A 167 6.34 -0.58 -14.18
CA LEU A 167 7.43 -1.56 -14.03
C LEU A 167 8.01 -1.50 -12.62
N ILE A 168 8.28 -0.30 -12.09
CA ILE A 168 8.76 -0.08 -10.73
C ILE A 168 7.76 -0.62 -9.71
N PHE A 169 6.48 -0.31 -9.88
CA PHE A 169 5.46 -0.81 -8.98
C PHE A 169 5.37 -2.34 -9.02
N MET A 170 5.41 -2.95 -10.20
CA MET A 170 5.40 -4.40 -10.36
C MET A 170 6.65 -5.05 -9.74
N ASP A 171 7.83 -4.46 -9.88
CA ASP A 171 9.05 -4.91 -9.19
C ASP A 171 8.85 -4.93 -7.67
N ALA A 172 8.34 -3.84 -7.08
CA ALA A 172 8.07 -3.77 -5.64
C ALA A 172 7.07 -4.84 -5.17
N LEU A 173 6.04 -5.11 -5.99
CA LEU A 173 5.03 -6.13 -5.69
C LEU A 173 5.61 -7.56 -5.73
N LEU A 174 6.51 -7.83 -6.66
CA LEU A 174 7.15 -9.13 -6.85
C LEU A 174 8.35 -9.36 -5.91
N ASN A 175 8.92 -8.29 -5.34
CA ASN A 175 10.07 -8.39 -4.46
C ASN A 175 9.70 -9.11 -3.14
N PRO A 176 10.24 -10.31 -2.84
CA PRO A 176 9.90 -11.07 -1.64
C PRO A 176 10.36 -10.38 -0.35
N GLU A 177 11.39 -9.54 -0.38
CA GLU A 177 11.93 -8.84 0.80
C GLU A 177 11.02 -7.70 1.27
N VAL A 178 10.26 -7.09 0.36
CA VAL A 178 9.37 -5.98 0.67
C VAL A 178 8.00 -6.50 1.11
N LYS A 179 7.72 -6.48 2.42
CA LYS A 179 6.45 -6.99 2.97
C LYS A 179 5.30 -6.00 2.91
N ILE A 180 5.58 -4.70 2.85
CA ILE A 180 4.57 -3.64 2.74
C ILE A 180 4.97 -2.73 1.59
N VAL A 181 4.10 -2.60 0.60
CA VAL A 181 4.24 -1.67 -0.51
C VAL A 181 3.16 -0.61 -0.34
N THR A 182 3.50 0.66 -0.50
CA THR A 182 2.50 1.73 -0.55
C THR A 182 2.55 2.38 -1.92
N CYS A 183 1.42 2.44 -2.63
CA CYS A 183 1.36 3.02 -3.97
C CYS A 183 0.39 4.20 -4.02
N LYS A 184 0.91 5.38 -4.33
CA LYS A 184 0.12 6.59 -4.59
C LYS A 184 0.16 6.92 -6.07
N GLY A 185 -0.98 7.33 -6.63
CA GLY A 185 -1.05 7.78 -8.01
C GLY A 185 -2.48 8.14 -8.44
N LYS A 186 -2.60 8.83 -9.57
CA LYS A 186 -3.90 9.25 -10.14
C LYS A 186 -4.82 8.05 -10.42
N ALA A 187 -6.12 8.29 -10.50
CA ALA A 187 -7.08 7.26 -10.92
C ALA A 187 -6.75 6.77 -12.34
N GLY A 188 -7.00 5.49 -12.64
CA GLY A 188 -6.76 4.91 -13.95
C GLY A 188 -5.30 4.55 -14.28
N THR A 189 -4.32 4.79 -13.38
CA THR A 189 -2.92 4.44 -13.62
C THR A 189 -2.59 2.94 -13.45
N GLY A 190 -3.60 2.10 -13.18
CA GLY A 190 -3.44 0.64 -13.11
C GLY A 190 -2.97 0.09 -11.76
N LYS A 191 -2.93 0.88 -10.68
CA LYS A 191 -2.49 0.45 -9.34
C LYS A 191 -3.19 -0.82 -8.85
N THR A 192 -4.50 -0.75 -8.69
CA THR A 192 -5.31 -1.88 -8.22
C THR A 192 -5.22 -3.07 -9.18
N PHE A 193 -5.20 -2.82 -10.49
CA PHE A 193 -5.10 -3.87 -11.51
C PHE A 193 -3.76 -4.62 -11.44
N LEU A 194 -2.63 -3.91 -11.35
CA LEU A 194 -1.30 -4.52 -11.23
C LEU A 194 -1.10 -5.21 -9.89
N ALA A 195 -1.67 -4.67 -8.81
CA ALA A 195 -1.66 -5.33 -7.51
C ALA A 195 -2.40 -6.69 -7.57
N ILE A 196 -3.61 -6.72 -8.14
CA ILE A 196 -4.37 -7.96 -8.32
C ILE A 196 -3.63 -8.94 -9.23
N ALA A 197 -3.09 -8.46 -10.35
CA ALA A 197 -2.32 -9.31 -11.28
C ALA A 197 -1.10 -9.95 -10.60
N SER A 198 -0.32 -9.15 -9.86
CA SER A 198 0.87 -9.60 -9.14
C SER A 198 0.52 -10.55 -8.00
N ALA A 199 -0.58 -10.28 -7.29
CA ALA A 199 -1.09 -11.16 -6.24
C ALA A 199 -1.49 -12.52 -6.81
N LEU A 200 -2.24 -12.54 -7.91
CA LEU A 200 -2.67 -13.77 -8.57
C LEU A 200 -1.51 -14.55 -9.17
N ALA A 201 -0.54 -13.88 -9.79
CA ALA A 201 0.65 -14.55 -10.31
C ALA A 201 1.43 -15.26 -9.19
N GLN A 202 1.62 -14.59 -8.04
CA GLN A 202 2.30 -15.17 -6.88
C GLN A 202 1.49 -16.25 -6.14
N THR A 203 0.16 -16.19 -6.23
CA THR A 203 -0.76 -17.16 -5.60
C THR A 203 -0.96 -18.41 -6.49
N LEU A 204 -1.04 -18.24 -7.81
CA LEU A 204 -1.36 -19.32 -8.75
C LEU A 204 -0.13 -19.95 -9.44
N GLY A 205 0.98 -19.21 -9.59
CA GLY A 205 2.02 -19.45 -10.61
C GLY A 205 3.25 -20.25 -10.22
N MET A 206 3.32 -20.77 -9.00
CA MET A 206 4.48 -21.47 -8.41
C MET A 206 5.71 -20.59 -8.08
N THR A 207 5.92 -20.44 -6.77
CA THR A 207 7.12 -20.82 -6.01
C THR A 207 8.51 -20.54 -6.59
N TYR A 208 9.02 -19.34 -6.31
CA TYR A 208 10.42 -19.18 -5.94
C TYR A 208 10.63 -18.80 -4.47
N ASN A 209 9.56 -18.47 -3.72
CA ASN A 209 9.63 -18.11 -2.30
C ASN A 209 8.30 -18.30 -1.55
N GLY A 210 7.77 -19.53 -1.46
CA GLY A 210 6.57 -19.79 -0.62
C GLY A 210 5.37 -18.88 -0.97
N GLY A 211 4.77 -19.09 -2.14
CA GLY A 211 3.66 -18.29 -2.64
C GLY A 211 2.49 -18.17 -1.65
N PHE A 212 1.67 -17.16 -1.83
CA PHE A 212 0.53 -16.90 -0.95
C PHE A 212 -0.55 -17.98 -1.12
N GLU A 213 -1.24 -18.32 -0.04
CA GLU A 213 -2.37 -19.25 -0.07
C GLU A 213 -3.62 -18.60 -0.68
N ARG A 214 -3.72 -17.28 -0.54
CA ARG A 214 -4.87 -16.49 -1.01
C ARG A 214 -4.51 -15.03 -1.29
N VAL A 215 -5.33 -14.42 -2.12
CA VAL A 215 -5.42 -12.98 -2.34
C VAL A 215 -6.62 -12.46 -1.57
N TYR A 216 -6.40 -11.46 -0.71
CA TYR A 216 -7.47 -10.83 0.04
C TYR A 216 -7.52 -9.35 -0.31
N ILE A 217 -8.63 -8.91 -0.89
CA ILE A 217 -8.87 -7.53 -1.32
C ILE A 217 -9.83 -6.90 -0.34
N SER A 218 -9.44 -5.74 0.21
CA SER A 218 -10.30 -5.00 1.10
C SER A 218 -10.37 -3.52 0.75
N ARG A 219 -11.55 -2.95 0.96
CA ARG A 219 -11.84 -1.53 0.74
C ARG A 219 -12.49 -0.94 2.00
N PRO A 220 -12.13 0.28 2.41
CA PRO A 220 -12.87 1.00 3.44
C PRO A 220 -14.33 1.22 3.02
N THR A 221 -15.23 1.09 3.98
CA THR A 221 -16.60 1.58 3.86
C THR A 221 -16.56 3.10 3.93
N VAL A 222 -16.69 3.77 2.79
CA VAL A 222 -16.79 5.23 2.74
C VAL A 222 -18.27 5.59 2.76
N GLU A 223 -18.71 6.27 3.80
CA GLU A 223 -20.04 6.89 3.83
C GLU A 223 -20.04 8.07 2.84
N ILE A 224 -20.67 7.89 1.68
CA ILE A 224 -20.83 8.99 0.73
C ILE A 224 -22.11 9.75 1.11
N GLY A 225 -21.96 10.83 1.88
CA GLY A 225 -23.05 11.76 2.19
C GLY A 225 -23.84 11.47 3.48
N LYS A 226 -25.09 11.93 3.56
CA LYS A 226 -26.02 11.53 4.63
C LYS A 226 -26.20 10.02 4.55
N ASP A 227 -26.05 9.37 5.70
CA ASP A 227 -26.34 7.96 5.97
C ASP A 227 -27.24 7.39 4.85
N PRO A 228 -26.68 6.57 3.93
CA PRO A 228 -27.45 6.04 2.82
C PRO A 228 -28.51 5.15 3.46
N GLY A 229 -29.67 5.75 3.74
CA GLY A 229 -30.67 5.19 4.63
C GLY A 229 -30.86 3.72 4.28
N ALA A 230 -30.94 2.88 5.32
CA ALA A 230 -30.84 1.42 5.25
C ALA A 230 -31.20 0.83 3.88
N LEU A 231 -30.21 0.66 3.00
CA LEU A 231 -30.38 -0.17 1.81
C LEU A 231 -30.98 -1.51 2.29
N PRO A 232 -32.11 -1.99 1.78
CA PRO A 232 -32.64 -3.27 2.20
C PRO A 232 -31.71 -4.38 1.70
N GLY A 233 -31.26 -5.26 2.59
CA GLY A 233 -30.36 -6.37 2.29
C GLY A 233 -29.17 -6.48 3.24
N ASP A 234 -28.50 -7.63 3.20
CA ASP A 234 -27.30 -7.90 4.01
C ASP A 234 -26.14 -6.98 3.62
N LYS A 235 -25.17 -6.83 4.53
CA LYS A 235 -24.01 -5.93 4.36
C LYS A 235 -23.31 -6.10 3.01
N ASP A 236 -23.27 -7.32 2.50
CA ASP A 236 -22.57 -7.64 1.25
C ASP A 236 -23.35 -7.16 0.01
N ALA A 237 -24.70 -7.19 0.05
CA ALA A 237 -25.55 -6.63 -1.01
C ALA A 237 -25.42 -5.10 -1.13
N LYS A 238 -25.12 -4.43 -0.02
CA LYS A 238 -24.85 -2.97 -0.01
C LYS A 238 -23.47 -2.63 -0.56
N MET A 239 -22.51 -3.54 -0.39
CA MET A 239 -21.13 -3.35 -0.79
C MET A 239 -20.86 -3.76 -2.25
N ALA A 240 -21.70 -4.64 -2.81
CA ALA A 240 -21.54 -5.16 -4.17
C ALA A 240 -21.25 -4.08 -5.24
N PRO A 241 -21.96 -2.93 -5.30
CA PRO A 241 -21.66 -1.90 -6.30
C PRO A 241 -20.26 -1.31 -6.16
N TYR A 242 -19.72 -1.20 -4.95
CA TYR A 242 -18.40 -0.62 -4.67
C TYR A 242 -17.24 -1.58 -4.91
N MET A 243 -17.54 -2.87 -5.05
CA MET A 243 -16.56 -3.94 -5.28
C MET A 243 -16.55 -4.42 -6.72
N GLN A 244 -17.47 -3.93 -7.56
CA GLN A 244 -17.61 -4.31 -8.96
C GLN A 244 -16.31 -4.14 -9.76
N ASN A 245 -15.54 -3.08 -9.47
CA ASN A 245 -14.26 -2.81 -10.11
C ASN A 245 -13.24 -3.94 -9.94
N TYR A 246 -13.30 -4.71 -8.85
CA TYR A 246 -12.42 -5.86 -8.65
C TYR A 246 -12.82 -7.04 -9.54
N PHE A 247 -14.12 -7.32 -9.66
CA PHE A 247 -14.64 -8.34 -10.56
C PHE A 247 -14.36 -8.01 -12.02
N ASP A 248 -14.48 -6.73 -12.42
CA ASP A 248 -14.14 -6.27 -13.76
C ASP A 248 -12.64 -6.49 -14.06
N ASN A 249 -11.76 -6.22 -13.09
CA ASN A 249 -10.33 -6.52 -13.21
C ASN A 249 -10.08 -8.02 -13.39
N LEU A 250 -10.71 -8.87 -12.57
CA LEU A 250 -10.63 -10.33 -12.73
C LEU A 250 -11.15 -10.77 -14.10
N GLU A 251 -12.22 -10.15 -14.60
CA GLU A 251 -12.73 -10.42 -15.95
C GLU A 251 -11.69 -10.08 -17.02
N VAL A 252 -11.04 -8.92 -16.94
CA VAL A 252 -9.96 -8.55 -17.88
C VAL A 252 -8.82 -9.56 -17.79
N LEU A 253 -8.42 -9.95 -16.59
CA LEU A 253 -7.32 -10.90 -16.37
C LEU A 253 -7.62 -12.31 -16.86
N PHE A 254 -8.87 -12.77 -16.86
CA PHE A 254 -9.23 -14.14 -17.26
C PHE A 254 -10.08 -14.23 -18.54
N SER A 255 -10.43 -13.10 -19.14
CA SER A 255 -11.19 -13.08 -20.40
C SER A 255 -10.41 -13.81 -21.49
N LYS A 256 -11.09 -14.74 -22.16
CA LYS A 256 -10.54 -15.35 -23.38
C LYS A 256 -10.44 -14.23 -24.41
N ARG A 257 -9.22 -13.82 -24.80
CA ARG A 257 -9.02 -13.09 -26.06
C ARG A 257 -9.51 -13.97 -27.20
N ASN A 258 -10.80 -13.90 -27.53
CA ASN A 258 -11.25 -14.27 -28.86
C ASN A 258 -10.93 -13.09 -29.76
N THR A 259 -10.38 -13.41 -30.94
CA THR A 259 -10.01 -12.53 -32.06
C THR A 259 -8.68 -11.77 -31.93
N ILE A 260 -7.64 -12.40 -32.48
CA ILE A 260 -6.79 -11.70 -33.46
C ILE A 260 -7.76 -10.91 -34.39
N PRO A 261 -7.53 -9.61 -34.67
CA PRO A 261 -8.40 -8.82 -35.54
C PRO A 261 -8.82 -9.60 -36.78
N GLU A 262 -10.11 -9.58 -37.12
CA GLU A 262 -10.68 -10.30 -38.28
C GLU A 262 -9.98 -9.90 -39.60
N SER A 263 -9.29 -8.75 -39.62
CA SER A 263 -8.40 -8.29 -40.68
C SER A 263 -7.16 -9.18 -40.93
N LEU A 264 -6.83 -10.09 -40.00
CA LEU A 264 -5.68 -11.00 -40.05
C LEU A 264 -6.09 -12.48 -40.21
N MET A 265 -7.39 -12.81 -40.28
CA MET A 265 -7.88 -14.18 -40.48
C MET A 265 -8.49 -14.35 -41.87
N GLY A 266 -7.80 -15.11 -42.73
CA GLY A 266 -8.32 -15.57 -44.02
C GLY A 266 -9.62 -16.38 -43.89
N LYS A 267 -10.34 -16.49 -45.01
CA LYS A 267 -11.76 -16.85 -45.24
C LYS A 267 -12.28 -18.22 -44.72
N ALA A 268 -11.89 -18.71 -43.54
CA ALA A 268 -12.30 -20.02 -43.02
C ALA A 268 -13.31 -19.99 -41.84
N ALA A 269 -13.56 -18.84 -41.20
CA ALA A 269 -14.40 -18.75 -40.00
C ALA A 269 -15.93 -18.63 -40.25
N SER A 270 -16.35 -18.42 -41.51
CA SER A 270 -17.74 -18.11 -41.88
C SER A 270 -18.71 -19.30 -41.73
N GLN A 271 -18.23 -20.55 -41.77
CA GLN A 271 -19.12 -21.73 -41.75
C GLN A 271 -19.52 -22.23 -40.36
N ARG A 272 -18.79 -21.87 -39.29
CA ARG A 272 -19.06 -22.38 -37.93
C ARG A 272 -20.15 -21.63 -37.17
N LYS A 273 -20.51 -20.41 -37.61
CA LYS A 273 -21.52 -19.57 -36.94
C LYS A 273 -22.96 -20.04 -37.19
N LYS A 274 -23.25 -20.56 -38.40
CA LYS A 274 -24.61 -21.00 -38.78
C LYS A 274 -25.09 -22.29 -38.09
N LYS A 275 -24.19 -23.14 -37.58
CA LYS A 275 -24.57 -24.43 -36.97
C LYS A 275 -24.96 -24.32 -35.49
N ARG A 276 -24.60 -23.21 -34.82
CA ARG A 276 -24.78 -23.03 -33.37
C ARG A 276 -26.05 -22.25 -32.99
N GLU A 277 -26.62 -21.48 -33.92
CA GLU A 277 -27.88 -20.75 -33.72
C GLU A 277 -29.14 -21.65 -33.83
N MET A 278 -29.07 -22.78 -34.56
CA MET A 278 -30.21 -23.71 -34.67
C MET A 278 -30.43 -24.59 -33.43
N ALA A 279 -29.46 -24.68 -32.50
CA ALA A 279 -29.55 -25.58 -31.33
C ALA A 279 -30.09 -24.92 -30.05
N LYS A 280 -30.49 -23.64 -30.08
CA LYS A 280 -30.94 -22.89 -28.89
C LYS A 280 -32.43 -22.52 -28.90
N ARG A 281 -33.26 -23.24 -29.66
CA ARG A 281 -34.73 -23.10 -29.62
C ARG A 281 -35.38 -24.44 -29.27
N GLN A 282 -35.22 -24.88 -28.03
CA GLN A 282 -36.14 -25.83 -27.37
C GLN A 282 -35.74 -25.98 -25.89
N ASN A 283 -36.36 -25.18 -25.03
CA ASN A 283 -37.17 -25.64 -23.90
C ASN A 283 -37.47 -24.46 -22.96
N HIS A 284 -38.76 -24.25 -22.76
CA HIS A 284 -39.37 -23.25 -21.90
C HIS A 284 -39.56 -23.78 -20.48
N GLN A 285 -39.47 -22.85 -19.51
CA GLN A 285 -40.24 -22.70 -18.26
C GLN A 285 -40.45 -23.90 -17.30
N ILE A 286 -40.20 -23.68 -16.00
CA ILE A 286 -41.15 -23.83 -14.87
C ILE A 286 -40.55 -23.16 -13.61
N GLN A 287 -41.45 -22.82 -12.68
CA GLN A 287 -41.46 -21.78 -11.64
C GLN A 287 -40.65 -22.03 -10.34
N ALA A 288 -40.26 -20.89 -9.76
CA ALA A 288 -40.34 -20.42 -8.35
C ALA A 288 -40.26 -21.38 -7.14
N ALA A 289 -39.51 -20.87 -6.14
CA ALA A 289 -39.56 -21.09 -4.68
C ALA A 289 -38.49 -22.01 -4.06
N ALA A 290 -37.33 -21.44 -3.72
CA ALA A 290 -36.52 -21.83 -2.57
C ALA A 290 -35.73 -20.59 -2.10
N ASN A 291 -35.59 -20.43 -0.78
CA ASN A 291 -35.39 -19.14 -0.13
C ASN A 291 -33.91 -18.83 0.19
N ALA A 292 -33.60 -17.54 0.12
CA ALA A 292 -32.63 -16.78 0.93
C ALA A 292 -31.13 -17.12 0.92
N GLU A 293 -30.68 -18.26 0.40
CA GLU A 293 -29.24 -18.53 0.16
C GLU A 293 -28.81 -18.20 -1.30
N GLU A 294 -29.74 -18.19 -2.24
CA GLU A 294 -29.48 -17.97 -3.68
C GLU A 294 -29.10 -16.52 -4.06
N LYS A 295 -29.29 -15.54 -3.18
CA LYS A 295 -29.13 -14.12 -3.54
C LYS A 295 -27.69 -13.61 -3.55
N PHE A 296 -26.71 -14.40 -3.13
CA PHE A 296 -25.29 -14.07 -3.32
C PHE A 296 -24.71 -14.77 -4.56
N GLU A 297 -25.08 -16.03 -4.81
CA GLU A 297 -24.73 -16.73 -6.06
C GLU A 297 -25.32 -16.05 -7.30
N SER A 298 -26.46 -15.34 -7.19
CA SER A 298 -27.01 -14.58 -8.31
C SER A 298 -26.18 -13.37 -8.75
N PHE A 299 -25.23 -12.90 -7.93
CA PHE A 299 -24.26 -11.85 -8.29
C PHE A 299 -22.95 -12.40 -8.84
N LEU A 300 -22.64 -13.68 -8.60
CA LEU A 300 -21.55 -14.37 -9.26
C LEU A 300 -22.05 -14.76 -10.65
N PRO A 301 -21.53 -14.16 -11.74
CA PRO A 301 -22.09 -14.45 -13.04
C PRO A 301 -21.73 -15.89 -13.41
N VAL A 302 -22.74 -16.76 -13.49
CA VAL A 302 -22.56 -18.20 -13.79
C VAL A 302 -21.74 -18.36 -15.07
N GLY A 303 -20.59 -19.02 -14.97
CA GLY A 303 -19.71 -19.31 -16.11
C GLY A 303 -18.70 -18.21 -16.48
N LYS A 304 -18.41 -17.25 -15.59
CA LYS A 304 -17.27 -16.34 -15.79
C LYS A 304 -15.94 -17.07 -15.57
N PRO A 305 -14.90 -16.71 -16.32
CA PRO A 305 -13.64 -17.46 -16.34
C PRO A 305 -12.85 -17.37 -15.03
N TYR A 306 -13.18 -16.42 -14.13
CA TYR A 306 -12.53 -16.23 -12.83
C TYR A 306 -13.30 -16.82 -11.64
N ASN A 307 -14.52 -17.36 -11.82
CA ASN A 307 -15.35 -17.83 -10.69
C ASN A 307 -14.65 -18.88 -9.84
N PHE A 308 -13.84 -19.75 -10.45
CA PHE A 308 -13.06 -20.76 -9.74
C PHE A 308 -12.17 -20.16 -8.65
N LEU A 309 -11.72 -18.91 -8.77
CA LEU A 309 -10.92 -18.22 -7.75
C LEU A 309 -11.75 -17.84 -6.52
N LEU A 310 -13.01 -17.46 -6.74
CA LEU A 310 -13.92 -17.05 -5.68
C LEU A 310 -14.47 -18.28 -4.96
N GLU A 311 -14.93 -19.28 -5.72
CA GLU A 311 -15.49 -20.54 -5.20
C GLU A 311 -14.45 -21.35 -4.40
N SER A 312 -13.17 -21.34 -4.81
CA SER A 312 -12.10 -22.01 -4.08
C SER A 312 -11.58 -21.21 -2.86
N GLY A 313 -12.03 -19.97 -2.68
CA GLY A 313 -11.53 -19.07 -1.64
C GLY A 313 -10.11 -18.53 -1.88
N ILE A 314 -9.53 -18.76 -3.07
CA ILE A 314 -8.23 -18.21 -3.46
C ILE A 314 -8.29 -16.67 -3.52
N VAL A 315 -9.40 -16.10 -3.98
CA VAL A 315 -9.64 -14.65 -3.95
C VAL A 315 -10.82 -14.36 -3.01
N GLN A 316 -10.56 -13.53 -2.01
CA GLN A 316 -11.57 -13.03 -1.08
C GLN A 316 -11.67 -11.51 -1.23
N ILE A 317 -12.88 -10.99 -1.37
CA ILE A 317 -13.13 -9.55 -1.54
C ILE A 317 -14.15 -9.13 -0.49
N GLU A 318 -13.70 -8.39 0.52
CA GLU A 318 -14.52 -8.07 1.70
C GLU A 318 -14.27 -6.65 2.20
N ALA A 319 -15.27 -6.05 2.85
CA ALA A 319 -15.10 -4.72 3.47
C ALA A 319 -14.09 -4.75 4.64
N LEU A 320 -13.39 -3.64 4.85
CA LEU A 320 -12.34 -3.55 5.88
C LEU A 320 -12.85 -3.83 7.31
N ALA A 321 -14.14 -3.64 7.57
CA ALA A 321 -14.72 -3.94 8.87
C ALA A 321 -14.57 -5.43 9.26
N TYR A 322 -14.50 -6.35 8.29
CA TYR A 322 -14.47 -7.80 8.53
C TYR A 322 -13.10 -8.33 8.95
N ILE A 323 -12.02 -7.57 8.77
CA ILE A 323 -10.67 -8.01 9.17
C ILE A 323 -10.38 -7.73 10.66
N ARG A 324 -11.24 -6.98 11.34
CA ARG A 324 -11.01 -6.57 12.73
C ARG A 324 -11.03 -7.80 13.64
N GLY A 325 -9.93 -8.01 14.37
CA GLY A 325 -9.80 -9.16 15.28
C GLY A 325 -9.23 -10.43 14.64
N ARG A 326 -8.96 -10.44 13.33
CA ARG A 326 -8.34 -11.58 12.64
C ARG A 326 -6.81 -11.40 12.54
N SER A 327 -6.09 -12.51 12.39
CA SER A 327 -4.68 -12.52 11.97
C SER A 327 -4.62 -13.03 10.54
N ILE A 328 -3.91 -12.32 9.66
CA ILE A 328 -3.86 -12.59 8.22
C ILE A 328 -2.46 -13.11 7.87
N SER A 329 -2.30 -14.43 7.84
CA SER A 329 -1.05 -15.13 7.47
C SER A 329 -1.10 -15.65 6.03
N ASN A 330 0.07 -15.88 5.43
CA ASN A 330 0.24 -16.47 4.10
C ASN A 330 -0.63 -15.84 3.01
N THR A 331 -0.91 -14.54 3.10
CA THR A 331 -1.91 -13.85 2.26
C THR A 331 -1.29 -12.66 1.55
N PHE A 332 -1.63 -12.50 0.28
CA PHE A 332 -1.41 -11.24 -0.43
C PHE A 332 -2.60 -10.31 -0.16
N PHE A 333 -2.41 -9.33 0.70
CA PHE A 333 -3.46 -8.41 1.16
C PHE A 333 -3.41 -7.11 0.36
N ILE A 334 -4.48 -6.78 -0.36
CA ILE A 334 -4.62 -5.52 -1.09
C ILE A 334 -5.57 -4.63 -0.31
N LEU A 335 -5.06 -3.54 0.25
CA LEU A 335 -5.88 -2.51 0.88
C LEU A 335 -6.07 -1.36 -0.11
N ASP A 336 -7.21 -1.36 -0.80
CA ASP A 336 -7.50 -0.32 -1.78
C ASP A 336 -8.07 0.94 -1.12
N GLU A 337 -7.93 2.08 -1.78
CA GLU A 337 -8.54 3.35 -1.36
C GLU A 337 -8.16 3.82 0.06
N VAL A 338 -6.91 3.53 0.48
CA VAL A 338 -6.35 3.87 1.80
C VAL A 338 -6.45 5.36 2.14
N GLN A 339 -6.51 6.24 1.13
CA GLN A 339 -6.73 7.68 1.35
C GLN A 339 -8.03 8.00 2.11
N ASN A 340 -8.99 7.09 2.11
CA ASN A 340 -10.25 7.23 2.85
C ASN A 340 -10.16 6.72 4.30
N LEU A 341 -8.99 6.25 4.74
CA LEU A 341 -8.74 5.77 6.10
C LEU A 341 -8.11 6.84 6.97
N THR A 342 -8.50 6.84 8.24
CA THR A 342 -7.76 7.56 9.29
C THR A 342 -6.45 6.83 9.60
N PRO A 343 -5.41 7.54 10.11
CA PRO A 343 -4.16 6.90 10.52
C PRO A 343 -4.34 5.74 11.53
N GLY A 344 -5.32 5.87 12.43
CA GLY A 344 -5.68 4.82 13.38
C GLY A 344 -6.24 3.57 12.71
N GLN A 345 -7.09 3.72 11.69
CA GLN A 345 -7.61 2.60 10.90
C GLN A 345 -6.52 1.96 10.05
N THR A 346 -5.66 2.74 9.41
CA THR A 346 -4.51 2.22 8.64
C THR A 346 -3.59 1.41 9.54
N LYS A 347 -3.23 1.93 10.72
CA LYS A 347 -2.44 1.19 11.72
C LYS A 347 -3.15 -0.10 12.14
N ALA A 348 -4.46 -0.04 12.37
CA ALA A 348 -5.26 -1.22 12.75
C ALA A 348 -5.34 -2.28 11.64
N ALA A 349 -5.23 -1.90 10.36
CA ALA A 349 -5.18 -2.83 9.23
C ALA A 349 -3.77 -3.44 9.08
N VAL A 350 -2.73 -2.61 9.08
CA VAL A 350 -1.32 -3.06 8.94
C VAL A 350 -0.94 -4.05 10.06
N THR A 351 -1.37 -3.79 11.30
CA THR A 351 -1.10 -4.66 12.46
C THR A 351 -1.79 -6.03 12.41
N ARG A 352 -2.61 -6.31 11.38
CA ARG A 352 -3.26 -7.61 11.17
C ARG A 352 -2.42 -8.58 10.34
N LEU A 353 -1.39 -8.07 9.66
CA LEU A 353 -0.48 -8.89 8.88
C LEU A 353 0.34 -9.80 9.80
N ALA A 354 0.23 -11.09 9.57
CA ALA A 354 1.04 -12.11 10.21
C ALA A 354 2.14 -12.60 9.26
N ASN A 355 2.91 -13.59 9.70
CA ASN A 355 4.01 -14.15 8.93
C ASN A 355 3.55 -14.71 7.57
N GLY A 356 4.45 -14.65 6.57
CA GLY A 356 4.18 -15.11 5.21
C GLY A 356 3.23 -14.23 4.40
N SER A 357 2.78 -13.09 4.93
CA SER A 357 1.90 -12.16 4.22
C SER A 357 2.65 -10.95 3.64
N LYS A 358 2.05 -10.36 2.61
CA LYS A 358 2.46 -9.08 2.01
C LYS A 358 1.23 -8.18 1.94
N MET A 359 1.40 -6.88 2.19
CA MET A 359 0.35 -5.88 2.03
C MET A 359 0.74 -4.85 0.98
N VAL A 360 -0.26 -4.39 0.23
CA VAL A 360 -0.18 -3.35 -0.78
C VAL A 360 -1.23 -2.29 -0.53
#